data_AF-A0A7Y6NIR2-F1
#
_entry.id   AF-A0A7Y6NIR2-F1
#
_cell.length_a   1.000
_cell.length_b   1.000
_cell.length_c   1.000
_cell.angle_alpha   90.00
_cell.angle_beta   90.00
_cell.angle_gamma   90.00
#
_symmetry.space_group_name_H-M   'P 1'
#
loop_
_entity.id
_entity.type
_entity.pdbx_description
1 polymer ?
#
loop_
_entity_poly.entity_id
_entity_poly.type
_entity_poly.pdbx_seq_one_letter_code
_entity_poly.pdbx_strand_id
1 'polypeptide(L)' 'MKTVHIYATCSCNEQKRVGLAHVLIERDNVKTPMTFHYQDTTSKRSLVQGLIDGVLQLNEPCHVVLVTS' A
#
# COMPACT_ATOMS: atom_id res chain seq x y z
N MET A 1 18.87 -11.98 1.68
CA MET A 1 17.53 -11.45 1.99
C MET A 1 17.30 -10.27 1.07
N LYS A 2 16.24 -10.27 0.25
CA LYS A 2 15.98 -9.19 -0.72
C LYS A 2 15.30 -8.02 -0.02
N THR A 3 15.72 -6.80 -0.35
CA THR A 3 15.06 -5.58 0.14
C THR A 3 13.99 -5.16 -0.85
N VAL A 4 12.78 -4.90 -0.32
CA VAL A 4 11.65 -4.40 -1.11
C VAL A 4 11.15 -3.13 -0.45
N HIS A 5 10.97 -2.08 -1.25
CA HIS A 5 10.35 -0.84 -0.79
C HIS A 5 8.87 -0.86 -1.18
N ILE A 6 8.00 -0.57 -0.22
CA ILE A 6 6.57 -0.43 -0.45
C ILE A 6 6.20 1.00 -0.09
N TYR A 7 5.86 1.77 -1.11
CA TYR A 7 5.38 3.14 -0.97
C TYR A 7 3.86 3.11 -0.96
N ALA A 8 3.22 3.80 -0.02
CA ALA A 8 1.77 3.94 -0.01
C ALA A 8 1.35 5.39 0.24
N THR A 9 0.41 5.85 -0.58
CA THR A 9 -0.38 7.07 -0.34
C THR A 9 -1.85 6.69 -0.38
N CYS A 10 -2.71 7.47 0.30
CA CYS A 10 -4.15 7.20 0.30
C CYS A 10 -4.96 8.43 -0.07
N SER A 11 -6.16 8.19 -0.57
CA SER A 11 -7.21 9.21 -0.61
C SER A 11 -8.50 8.62 -0.06
N CYS A 12 -9.31 9.46 0.59
CA CYS A 12 -10.56 9.02 1.20
C CYS A 12 -11.62 10.10 1.02
N ASN A 13 -12.80 9.68 0.56
CA ASN A 13 -14.01 10.48 0.65
C ASN A 13 -14.65 10.21 2.02
N GLU A 14 -14.49 11.13 2.97
CA GLU A 14 -14.97 10.96 4.35
C GLU A 14 -16.50 10.88 4.44
N GLN A 15 -17.23 11.64 3.61
CA GLN A 15 -18.70 11.64 3.61
C GLN A 15 -19.26 10.29 3.17
N LYS A 16 -18.66 9.68 2.14
CA LYS A 16 -19.06 8.37 1.63
C LYS A 16 -18.37 7.21 2.35
N ARG A 17 -17.36 7.49 3.18
CA ARG A 17 -16.48 6.50 3.83
C ARG A 17 -15.87 5.52 2.83
N VAL A 18 -15.51 6.02 1.65
CA VAL A 18 -14.85 5.24 0.59
C VAL A 18 -13.42 5.72 0.47
N GLY A 19 -12.47 4.80 0.56
CA GLY A 19 -11.04 5.09 0.49
C GLY A 19 -10.34 4.25 -0.56
N LEU A 20 -9.17 4.71 -0.96
CA LEU A 20 -8.27 3.99 -1.85
C LEU A 20 -6.84 4.17 -1.39
N ALA A 21 -6.00 3.17 -1.66
CA ALA A 21 -4.56 3.25 -1.49
C ALA A 21 -3.87 3.06 -2.84
N HIS A 22 -2.97 3.97 -3.17
CA HIS A 22 -2.02 3.81 -4.27
C HIS A 22 -0.73 3.27 -3.68
N VAL A 23 -0.36 2.07 -4.11
CA VAL A 23 0.80 1.35 -3.61
C VAL A 23 1.79 1.15 -4.74
N LEU A 24 3.07 1.38 -4.47
CA LEU A 24 4.15 1.09 -5.40
C LEU A 24 5.11 0.11 -4.73
N ILE A 25 5.30 -1.05 -5.35
CA ILE A 25 6.28 -2.05 -4.89
C ILE A 25 7.52 -1.90 -5.75
N GLU A 26 8.66 -1.62 -5.12
CA GLU A 26 9.96 -1.50 -5.79
C GLU A 26 10.91 -2.61 -5.35
N ARG A 27 11.34 -3.43 -6.32
CA ARG A 27 12.28 -4.54 -6.13
C ARG A 27 13.26 -4.57 -7.29
N ASP A 28 14.56 -4.59 -6.99
CA ASP A 28 15.61 -4.68 -8.01
C ASP A 28 15.46 -3.61 -9.13
N ASN A 29 15.10 -2.37 -8.74
CA ASN A 29 14.76 -1.23 -9.61
C ASN A 29 13.50 -1.40 -10.48
N VAL A 30 12.77 -2.51 -10.34
CA VAL A 30 11.46 -2.72 -10.98
C VAL A 30 10.38 -2.15 -10.08
N LYS A 31 9.52 -1.30 -10.65
CA LYS A 31 8.43 -0.62 -9.97
C LYS A 31 7.08 -1.14 -10.45
N THR A 32 6.30 -1.70 -9.54
CA THR A 32 4.97 -2.26 -9.83
C THR A 32 3.89 -1.46 -9.10
N PRO A 33 3.10 -0.63 -9.81
CA PRO A 33 2.03 0.15 -9.21
C PRO A 33 0.78 -0.71 -9.01
N MET A 34 0.07 -0.45 -7.91
CA MET A 34 -1.18 -1.12 -7.53
C MET A 34 -2.15 -0.11 -6.92
N THR A 35 -3.45 -0.37 -7.07
CA THR A 35 -4.49 0.45 -6.44
C THR A 35 -5.51 -0.46 -5.76
N PHE A 36 -5.74 -0.21 -4.48
CA PHE A 36 -6.69 -0.93 -3.65
C PHE A 36 -7.87 -0.03 -3.28
N HIS A 37 -9.07 -0.60 -3.21
CA HIS A 37 -10.30 0.12 -2.92
C HIS A 37 -10.94 -0.44 -1.65
N TYR A 38 -11.41 0.46 -0.80
CA TYR A 38 -11.95 0.13 0.52
C TYR A 38 -13.30 0.80 0.72
N GLN A 39 -14.27 0.02 1.18
CA GLN A 39 -15.59 0.50 1.61
C GLN A 39 -15.61 0.61 3.14
N ASP A 40 -16.46 1.51 3.65
CA ASP A 40 -16.62 1.78 5.08
C ASP A 40 -15.27 1.95 5.83
N THR A 41 -14.49 2.91 5.36
CA THR A 41 -13.13 3.15 5.84
C THR A 41 -12.90 4.61 6.25
N THR A 42 -11.72 4.87 6.80
CA THR A 42 -11.16 6.20 7.04
C THR A 42 -9.84 6.34 6.30
N SER A 43 -9.36 7.56 6.10
CA SER A 43 -8.06 7.85 5.48
C SER A 43 -6.92 7.05 6.12
N LYS A 44 -6.81 7.10 7.45
CA LYS A 44 -5.80 6.36 8.21
C LYS A 44 -5.90 4.84 8.03
N ARG A 45 -7.13 4.29 8.03
CA ARG A 45 -7.35 2.85 7.80
C ARG A 45 -6.93 2.45 6.40
N SER A 46 -7.29 3.25 5.39
CA SER A 46 -6.89 2.98 4.00
C SER A 46 -5.39 3.04 3.78
N LEU A 47 -4.67 3.95 4.45
CA LEU A 47 -3.21 4.01 4.38
C LEU A 47 -2.55 2.74 4.92
N VAL A 48 -2.92 2.35 6.15
CA VAL A 48 -2.37 1.16 6.80
C VAL A 48 -2.76 -0.11 6.04
N GLN A 49 -4.01 -0.21 5.59
CA GLN A 49 -4.47 -1.35 4.79
C GLN A 49 -3.74 -1.43 3.45
N GLY A 50 -3.45 -0.30 2.79
CA GLY A 50 -2.64 -0.28 1.58
C GLY A 50 -1.23 -0.82 1.79
N LEU A 51 -0.59 -0.47 2.90
CA LEU A 51 0.72 -1.03 3.26
C LEU A 51 0.63 -2.56 3.50
N ILE A 52 -0.40 -3.03 4.20
CA ILE A 52 -0.65 -4.45 4.42
C ILE A 52 -0.87 -5.18 3.09
N ASP A 53 -1.76 -4.67 2.24
CA ASP A 53 -2.10 -5.29 0.96
C ASP A 53 -0.90 -5.33 0.01
N GLY A 54 -0.02 -4.32 0.07
CA GLY A 54 1.26 -4.32 -0.63
C GLY A 54 2.21 -5.41 -0.14
N VAL A 55 2.32 -5.62 1.17
CA VAL A 55 3.13 -6.71 1.75
C VAL A 55 2.57 -8.07 1.34
N LEU A 56 1.25 -8.22 1.27
CA LEU A 56 0.58 -9.46 0.85
C LEU A 56 0.85 -9.85 -0.61
N GLN A 57 1.41 -8.96 -1.44
CA GLN A 57 1.82 -9.29 -2.81
C GLN A 57 3.21 -9.95 -2.88
N LEU A 58 3.95 -9.97 -1.77
CA LEU A 58 5.28 -10.59 -1.74
C LEU A 58 5.12 -12.11 -1.68
N ASN A 59 5.78 -12.80 -2.60
CA ASN A 59 5.74 -14.25 -2.73
C ASN A 59 6.79 -15.00 -1.88
N GLU A 60 7.66 -14.26 -1.19
CA GLU A 60 8.72 -14.79 -0.36
C GLU A 60 9.04 -13.82 0.79
N PRO A 61 9.63 -14.30 1.91
CA PRO A 61 10.09 -13.43 2.99
C PRO A 61 11.13 -12.41 2.50
N CYS A 62 10.88 -11.13 2.78
CA CYS A 62 11.72 -10.00 2.36
C CYS A 62 12.09 -9.09 3.53
N HIS A 63 13.17 -8.33 3.39
CA HIS A 63 13.39 -7.12 4.19
C HIS A 63 12.51 -6.01 3.62
N VAL A 64 11.44 -5.63 4.32
CA VAL A 64 10.47 -4.66 3.81
C VAL A 64 10.73 -3.29 4.42
N VAL A 65 10.83 -2.27 3.56
CA VAL A 65 10.84 -0.86 3.96
C VAL A 65 9.50 -0.25 3.58
N LEU A 66 8.73 0.18 4.57
CA LEU A 66 7.44 0.85 4.38
C LEU A 66 7.65 2.36 4.32
N VAL A 67 7.19 3.00 3.24
CA VAL A 67 7.33 4.45 3.02
C VAL A 67 5.93 5.03 2.81
N THR A 68 5.59 6.09 3.53
CA THR A 68 4.26 6.70 3.44
C THR A 68 4.30 8.20 3.76
N SER A 69 3.29 8.95 3.31
CA SER A 69 3.12 10.40 3.50
C SER A 69 1.75 10.74 4.07
#